data_AF-A0A929EQP5-F1
#
_entry.id   AF-A0A929EQP5-F1
#
_cell.length_a   1.000
_cell.length_b   1.000
_cell.length_c   1.000
_cell.angle_alpha   90.00
_cell.angle_beta   90.00
_cell.angle_gamma   90.00
#
_symmetry.space_group_name_H-M   'P 1'
#
loop_
_entity.id
_entity.type
_entity.pdbx_description
1 polymer ?
#
loop_
_entity_poly.entity_id
_entity_poly.type
_entity_poly.pdbx_seq_one_letter_code
_entity_poly.pdbx_strand_id
1 'polypeptide(L)' 'MNIPHVIGEQAINKVIEEHPIIGEILEKYDIACTTCGVGICLVKDVVSIHALGDEVEAQIEQEITDYLNTQNITEGETA' A
#
# COMPACT_ATOMS: atom_id res chain seq x y z
N MET A 1 4.68 -2.97 -10.37
CA MET A 1 4.18 -2.24 -9.19
C MET A 1 5.32 -1.44 -8.58
N ASN A 2 5.13 -0.15 -8.35
CA ASN A 2 6.15 0.81 -7.90
C ASN A 2 5.83 1.46 -6.55
N ILE A 3 5.23 0.71 -5.61
CA ILE A 3 5.05 1.18 -4.24
C ILE A 3 6.43 1.32 -3.58
N PRO A 4 6.73 2.44 -2.89
CA PRO A 4 8.01 2.63 -2.21
C PRO A 4 8.34 1.47 -1.27
N HIS A 5 9.58 0.97 -1.32
CA HIS A 5 10.00 -0.25 -0.60
C HIS A 5 9.75 -0.17 0.91
N VAL A 6 9.87 1.02 1.50
CA VAL A 6 9.57 1.32 2.91
C VAL A 6 8.13 0.98 3.31
N ILE A 7 7.19 0.92 2.36
CA ILE A 7 5.80 0.47 2.60
C ILE A 7 5.53 -0.87 1.92
N GLY A 8 5.95 -1.04 0.67
CA GLY A 8 5.60 -2.17 -0.18
C GLY A 8 5.95 -3.54 0.42
N GLU A 9 7.07 -3.64 1.13
CA GLU A 9 7.56 -4.87 1.77
C GLU A 9 7.16 -5.02 3.25
N GLN A 10 6.33 -4.12 3.77
CA GLN A 10 5.84 -4.22 5.14
C GLN A 10 4.53 -4.99 5.22
N ALA A 11 4.30 -5.64 6.36
CA ALA A 11 3.02 -6.25 6.67
C ALA A 11 1.93 -5.17 6.76
N ILE A 12 0.86 -5.37 6.02
CA ILE A 12 -0.25 -4.40 5.90
C ILE A 12 -0.88 -4.02 7.24
N ASN A 13 -0.97 -4.93 8.21
CA ASN A 13 -1.49 -4.57 9.55
C ASN A 13 -0.62 -3.52 10.25
N LYS A 14 0.71 -3.66 10.20
CA LYS A 14 1.66 -2.71 10.77
C LYS A 14 1.61 -1.39 10.03
N VAL A 15 1.54 -1.44 8.70
CA VAL A 15 1.43 -0.23 7.87
C VAL A 15 0.17 0.54 8.22
N ILE A 16 -0.98 -0.10 8.38
CA ILE A 16 -2.22 0.58 8.76
C ILE A 16 -2.15 1.13 10.19
N GLU A 17 -1.48 0.43 11.11
CA GLU A 17 -1.25 0.91 12.48
C GLU A 17 -0.38 2.18 12.52
N GLU A 18 0.71 2.20 11.74
CA GLU A 18 1.65 3.33 11.66
C GLU A 18 1.17 4.46 10.74
N HIS A 19 0.39 4.11 9.72
CA HIS A 19 -0.10 4.99 8.66
C HIS A 19 -1.56 4.68 8.30
N PRO A 20 -2.53 5.09 9.15
CA PRO A 20 -3.96 4.80 8.93
C PRO A 20 -4.50 5.27 7.57
N ILE A 21 -3.95 6.38 7.03
CA ILE A 21 -4.28 6.91 5.71
C ILE A 21 -4.04 5.91 4.59
N ILE A 22 -3.02 5.04 4.71
CA ILE A 22 -2.80 3.97 3.71
C ILE A 22 -3.94 2.96 3.73
N GLY A 23 -4.52 2.68 4.90
CA GLY A 23 -5.73 1.86 5.02
C GLY A 23 -6.94 2.51 4.31
N GLU A 24 -7.13 3.82 4.48
CA GLU A 24 -8.21 4.57 3.82
C GLU A 24 -8.05 4.60 2.29
N ILE A 25 -6.82 4.75 1.79
CA ILE A 25 -6.51 4.67 0.36
C ILE A 25 -6.91 3.29 -0.17
N LEU A 26 -6.52 2.20 0.51
CA LEU A 26 -6.85 0.85 0.06
C LEU A 26 -8.35 0.57 0.10
N GLU A 27 -9.05 1.02 1.15
CA GLU A 27 -10.51 0.88 1.28
C GLU A 27 -11.28 1.58 0.16
N LYS A 28 -10.80 2.75 -0.32
CA LYS A 28 -11.37 3.47 -1.48
C LYS A 28 -11.40 2.63 -2.76
N TYR A 29 -10.48 1.67 -2.90
CA TYR A 29 -10.40 0.76 -4.04
C TYR A 29 -10.95 -0.64 -3.73
N ASP A 30 -11.79 -0.77 -2.69
CA ASP A 30 -12.36 -2.03 -2.19
C ASP A 30 -11.29 -3.08 -1.79
N ILE A 31 -10.07 -2.64 -1.49
CA ILE A 31 -9.00 -3.50 -0.97
C ILE A 31 -9.08 -3.55 0.55
N ALA A 32 -9.88 -4.48 1.07
CA ALA A 32 -9.97 -4.75 2.49
C ALA A 32 -9.06 -5.92 2.88
N CYS A 33 -7.87 -5.64 3.42
CA CYS A 33 -6.97 -6.68 3.93
C CYS A 33 -7.48 -7.34 5.25
N THR A 34 -8.60 -6.85 5.80
CA THR A 34 -9.25 -7.44 6.98
C THR A 34 -9.82 -8.83 6.71
N THR A 35 -9.98 -9.23 5.44
CA THR A 35 -10.58 -10.52 5.07
C THR A 35 -9.68 -11.73 5.34
N CYS A 36 -8.34 -11.57 5.43
CA CYS A 36 -7.44 -12.68 5.78
C CYS A 36 -7.34 -12.92 7.31
N GLY A 37 -7.82 -11.97 8.13
CA GLY A 37 -7.86 -12.05 9.59
C GLY A 37 -6.50 -11.92 10.32
N VAL A 38 -5.37 -12.03 9.61
CA VAL A 38 -4.01 -11.96 10.20
C VAL A 38 -3.26 -10.68 9.82
N GLY A 39 -3.50 -10.16 8.61
CA GLY A 39 -2.90 -8.91 8.11
C GLY A 39 -1.38 -8.96 7.91
N ILE A 40 -0.81 -10.14 7.65
CA ILE A 40 0.64 -10.35 7.49
C ILE A 40 1.13 -10.26 6.04
N CYS A 41 0.21 -10.14 5.09
CA CYS A 41 0.56 -9.97 3.67
C CYS A 41 1.28 -8.65 3.46
N LEU A 42 2.20 -8.62 2.49
CA LEU A 42 2.90 -7.40 2.11
C LEU A 42 1.95 -6.44 1.39
N VAL A 43 2.13 -5.14 1.56
CA VAL A 43 1.26 -4.13 0.90
C VAL A 43 1.24 -4.32 -0.61
N LYS A 44 2.41 -4.52 -1.24
CA LYS A 44 2.49 -4.75 -2.70
C LYS A 44 1.72 -6.00 -3.14
N ASP A 45 1.74 -7.05 -2.34
CA ASP A 45 1.07 -8.31 -2.66
C ASP A 45 -0.45 -8.16 -2.50
N VAL A 46 -0.88 -7.44 -1.46
CA VAL A 46 -2.30 -7.12 -1.23
C VAL A 46 -2.89 -6.36 -2.43
N VAL A 47 -2.18 -5.37 -2.95
CA VAL A 47 -2.62 -4.62 -4.14
C VAL A 47 -2.61 -5.51 -5.39
N SER A 48 -1.53 -6.28 -5.62
CA SER A 48 -1.36 -7.08 -6.83
C SER A 48 -2.37 -8.24 -6.94
N ILE A 49 -2.75 -8.87 -5.81
CA ILE A 49 -3.65 -10.04 -5.81
C ILE A 49 -5.09 -9.67 -6.20
N HIS A 50 -5.50 -8.42 -6.00
CA HIS A 50 -6.86 -7.98 -6.33
C HIS A 50 -7.06 -7.75 -7.83
N ALA A 51 -5.98 -7.76 -8.62
CA ALA A 51 -5.99 -7.67 -10.09
C ALA A 51 -6.93 -6.56 -10.60
N LEU A 52 -6.85 -5.38 -9.99
CA LEU A 52 -7.70 -4.23 -10.29
C LEU A 52 -7.40 -3.62 -11.68
N GLY A 53 -6.28 -4.02 -12.28
CA GLY A 53 -5.78 -3.54 -13.55
C GLY A 53 -4.73 -2.43 -13.38
N ASP A 54 -3.81 -2.36 -14.34
CA ASP A 54 -2.61 -1.50 -14.29
C ASP A 54 -2.92 -0.03 -13.95
N GLU A 55 -4.04 0.51 -14.45
CA GLU A 55 -4.44 1.90 -14.20
C GLU A 55 -4.82 2.14 -12.73
N VAL A 56 -5.57 1.22 -12.13
CA VAL A 56 -5.99 1.34 -10.73
C VAL A 56 -4.81 1.13 -9.79
N GLU A 57 -3.95 0.15 -10.10
CA GLU A 57 -2.73 -0.09 -9.34
C GLU A 57 -1.81 1.15 -9.36
N ALA A 58 -1.65 1.79 -10.53
CA ALA A 58 -0.87 3.03 -10.65
C ALA A 58 -1.47 4.19 -9.83
N GLN A 59 -2.79 4.29 -9.73
CA GLN A 59 -3.45 5.31 -8.89
C GLN A 59 -3.18 5.06 -7.39
N ILE A 60 -3.26 3.80 -6.94
CA ILE A 60 -2.94 3.42 -5.56
C ILE A 60 -1.47 3.74 -5.24
N GLU A 61 -0.56 3.38 -6.15
CA GLU A 61 0.88 3.68 -6.04
C GLU A 61 1.13 5.19 -5.87
N GLN A 62 0.48 6.01 -6.70
CA GLN A 62 0.62 7.46 -6.66
C GLN A 62 0.08 8.04 -5.35
N GLU A 63 -1.10 7.62 -4.90
CA GLU A 63 -1.70 8.12 -3.65
C GLU A 63 -0.84 7.77 -2.42
N ILE A 64 -0.31 6.54 -2.35
CA ILE A 64 0.61 6.12 -1.27
C ILE A 64 1.90 6.95 -1.33
N THR A 65 2.45 7.13 -2.53
CA THR A 65 3.70 7.89 -2.72
C THR A 65 3.54 9.36 -2.33
N ASP A 66 2.44 9.99 -2.74
CA ASP A 66 2.11 11.37 -2.39
C ASP A 66 1.96 11.54 -0.89
N TYR A 67 1.24 10.63 -0.23
CA TYR A 67 1.13 10.60 1.23
C TYR A 67 2.50 10.55 1.90
N LEU A 68 3.36 9.60 1.51
CA LEU A 68 4.70 9.45 2.08
C LEU A 68 5.55 10.70 1.89
N ASN A 69 5.49 11.32 0.70
CA ASN A 69 6.16 12.60 0.43
C ASN A 69 5.68 13.71 1.36
N THR A 70 4.37 13.79 1.66
CA THR A 70 3.85 14.78 2.64
C THR A 70 4.38 14.56 4.05
N GLN A 71 4.69 13.31 4.41
CA GLN A 71 5.27 12.95 5.69
C GLN A 71 6.80 13.06 5.71
N ASN A 72 7.43 13.46 4.60
CA ASN A 72 8.89 13.40 4.37
C ASN A 72 9.47 11.98 4.60
N ILE A 73 8.67 10.94 4.37
CA ILE A 73 9.10 9.54 4.44
C ILE A 73 9.54 9.16 3.04
N THR A 74 10.79 9.46 2.71
CA THR A 74 11.38 9.14 1.41
C THR A 74 12.65 8.34 1.64
N GLU A 75 12.65 7.06 1.29
CA GLU A 75 13.75 6.41 0.56
C GLU A 75 13.52 4.91 0.32
N GLY A 76 14.04 4.47 -0.83
CA GLY A 76 14.14 3.09 -1.28
C GLY A 76 13.80 2.93 -2.75
N GLU A 77 14.58 3.54 -3.66
CA GLU A 77 14.69 3.07 -5.05
C GLU A 77 14.90 1.55 -5.01
N THR A 78 14.03 0.81 -5.67
CA THR A 78 14.27 -0.60 -5.98
C THR A 78 15.42 -0.68 -6.98
N ALA A 79 16.56 -1.24 -6.56
CA ALA A 79 17.55 -1.80 -7.47
C ALA A 79 17.08 -3.14 -8.05
#